data_AF-A0A2V4MW01-F1
#
_entry.id   AF-A0A2V4MW01-F1
#
_cell.length_a   1.000
_cell.length_b   1.000
_cell.length_c   1.000
_cell.angle_alpha   90.00
_cell.angle_beta   90.00
_cell.angle_gamma   90.00
#
_symmetry.space_group_name_H-M   'P 1'
#
loop_
_entity.id
_entity.type
_entity.pdbx_description
1 polymer ?
#
loop_
_entity_poly.entity_id
_entity_poly.type
_entity_poly.pdbx_seq_one_letter_code
_entity_poly.pdbx_strand_id
1 'polypeptide(L)'
;RRLYLPAAWTDDRARCREAGVPDEVAFATKPQLAVGMLERALADGVLFAWVVADSGYGRDTDLRAFLHRERLSYVLAVPVSLPIAGPPG
;
A
#
# COMPACT_ATOMS: atom_id res chain seq x y z
N ARG A 1 -9.48 5.58 7.70
CA ARG A 1 -9.18 4.13 7.87
C ARG A 1 -9.75 3.36 6.68
N ARG A 2 -9.06 2.33 6.17
CA ARG A 2 -9.55 1.45 5.10
C ARG A 2 -9.17 0.00 5.42
N LEU A 3 -10.01 -0.96 5.02
CA LEU A 3 -9.77 -2.39 5.24
C LEU A 3 -9.25 -3.02 3.94
N TYR A 4 -8.31 -3.96 4.07
CA TYR A 4 -7.92 -4.81 2.96
C TYR A 4 -8.98 -5.89 2.73
N LEU A 5 -9.45 -6.00 1.49
CA LEU A 5 -10.37 -7.04 1.07
C LEU A 5 -9.67 -7.91 0.01
N PRO A 6 -9.59 -9.24 0.21
CA PRO A 6 -9.11 -10.15 -0.83
C PRO A 6 -9.99 -10.09 -2.08
N ALA A 7 -9.44 -10.41 -3.25
CA ALA A 7 -10.18 -10.41 -4.52
C ALA A 7 -11.47 -11.24 -4.44
N ALA A 8 -11.38 -12.45 -3.87
CA ALA A 8 -12.53 -13.34 -3.67
C ALA A 8 -13.68 -12.73 -2.85
N TRP A 9 -13.44 -11.70 -2.05
CA TRP A 9 -14.50 -10.94 -1.39
C TRP A 9 -15.10 -9.90 -2.33
N THR A 10 -14.28 -9.08 -2.99
CA THR A 10 -14.76 -8.02 -3.89
C THR A 10 -15.45 -8.56 -5.15
N ASP A 11 -15.15 -9.82 -5.52
CA ASP A 11 -15.80 -10.55 -6.61
C ASP A 11 -17.21 -11.06 -6.21
N ASP A 12 -17.50 -11.18 -4.91
CA ASP A 12 -18.82 -11.51 -4.38
C ASP A 12 -19.52 -10.25 -3.85
N ARG A 13 -20.17 -9.52 -4.77
CA ARG A 13 -20.86 -8.27 -4.43
C ARG A 13 -22.03 -8.46 -3.47
N ALA A 14 -22.70 -9.61 -3.48
CA ALA A 14 -23.79 -9.88 -2.55
C ALA A 14 -23.25 -9.94 -1.10
N ARG A 15 -22.19 -10.72 -0.90
CA ARG A 15 -21.50 -10.82 0.39
C ARG A 15 -20.89 -9.50 0.85
N CYS A 16 -20.32 -8.71 -0.06
CA CYS A 16 -19.82 -7.36 0.26
C CYS A 16 -20.92 -6.46 0.82
N ARG A 17 -22.09 -6.41 0.17
CA ARG A 17 -23.23 -5.59 0.63
C ARG A 17 -23.75 -6.05 2.00
N GLU A 18 -23.85 -7.36 2.22
CA GLU A 18 -24.24 -7.92 3.52
C GLU A 18 -23.28 -7.49 4.64
N ALA A 19 -21.98 -7.41 4.33
CA ALA A 19 -20.96 -6.91 5.24
C ALA A 19 -20.84 -5.37 5.29
N GLY A 20 -21.68 -4.62 4.59
CA GLY A 20 -21.67 -3.16 4.55
C GLY A 20 -20.53 -2.54 3.75
N VAL A 21 -19.91 -3.29 2.83
CA VAL A 21 -18.87 -2.79 1.93
C VAL A 21 -19.51 -2.07 0.73
N PRO A 22 -19.19 -0.78 0.49
CA PRO A 22 -19.72 -0.03 -0.65
C PRO A 22 -19.31 -0.61 -2.02
N ASP A 23 -20.15 -0.41 -3.05
CA ASP A 23 -19.96 -1.00 -4.38
C ASP A 23 -18.75 -0.46 -5.14
N GLU A 24 -18.25 0.72 -4.75
CA GLU A 24 -17.10 1.38 -5.36
C GLU A 24 -15.78 0.80 -4.84
N VAL A 25 -15.82 -0.03 -3.80
CA VAL A 25 -14.64 -0.70 -3.26
C VAL A 25 -14.25 -1.86 -4.18
N ALA A 26 -13.32 -1.58 -5.08
CA ALA A 26 -12.63 -2.59 -5.89
C ALA A 26 -11.48 -3.26 -5.11
N PHE A 27 -11.03 -4.41 -5.62
CA PHE A 27 -9.81 -5.05 -5.13
C PHE A 27 -8.62 -4.10 -5.27
N ALA A 28 -7.79 -4.05 -4.23
CA ALA A 28 -6.50 -3.38 -4.24
C ALA A 28 -5.50 -4.23 -3.48
N THR A 29 -4.27 -4.32 -3.98
CA THR A 29 -3.19 -4.96 -3.23
C THR A 29 -2.91 -4.16 -1.95
N LYS A 30 -2.27 -4.79 -0.96
CA LYS A 30 -1.89 -4.11 0.28
C LYS A 30 -1.01 -2.86 0.04
N PRO A 31 0.02 -2.87 -0.83
CA PRO A 31 0.78 -1.67 -1.16
C PRO A 31 -0.06 -0.57 -1.81
N GLN A 32 -0.92 -0.92 -2.79
CA GLN A 32 -1.82 0.06 -3.42
C GLN A 32 -2.78 0.70 -2.42
N LEU A 33 -3.32 -0.11 -1.50
CA LEU A 33 -4.17 0.38 -0.42
C LEU A 33 -3.43 1.35 0.50
N ALA A 34 -2.16 1.04 0.83
CA ALA A 34 -1.33 1.90 1.65
C ALA A 34 -1.00 3.23 0.96
N VAL A 35 -0.69 3.24 -0.34
CA VAL A 35 -0.50 4.47 -1.12
C VAL A 35 -1.75 5.35 -1.03
N GLY A 36 -2.94 4.83 -1.32
CA GLY A 36 -4.17 5.62 -1.24
C GLY A 36 -4.51 6.12 0.17
N MET A 37 -4.07 5.40 1.21
CA MET A 37 -4.19 5.87 2.60
C MET A 37 -3.21 7.01 2.91
N LEU A 38 -1.97 6.94 2.40
CA LEU A 38 -0.96 7.97 2.55
C LEU A 38 -1.32 9.24 1.79
N GLU A 39 -1.78 9.11 0.53
CA GLU A 39 -2.27 10.24 -0.28
C GLU A 39 -3.35 11.02 0.46
N ARG A 40 -4.32 10.31 1.05
CA ARG A 40 -5.37 10.95 1.84
C ARG A 40 -4.82 11.61 3.10
N ALA A 41 -3.94 10.94 3.84
CA ALA A 41 -3.34 11.53 5.03
C ALA A 41 -2.58 12.83 4.72
N LEU A 42 -1.85 12.87 3.59
CA LEU A 42 -1.18 14.07 3.11
C LEU A 42 -2.16 15.16 2.72
N ALA A 43 -3.20 14.82 1.96
CA ALA A 43 -4.25 15.78 1.55
C ALA A 43 -5.00 16.38 2.76
N ASP A 44 -5.24 15.56 3.79
CA ASP A 44 -5.89 15.98 5.03
C ASP A 44 -4.94 16.72 5.99
N GLY A 45 -3.67 16.93 5.62
CA GLY A 45 -2.67 17.63 6.44
C GLY A 45 -2.25 16.88 7.70
N VAL A 46 -2.41 15.55 7.72
CA VAL A 46 -2.01 14.72 8.86
C VAL A 46 -0.50 14.80 9.04
N LEU A 47 -0.06 15.18 10.24
CA LEU A 47 1.35 15.27 10.57
C LEU A 47 1.91 13.88 10.91
N PHE A 48 2.85 13.39 10.12
CA PHE A 48 3.64 12.21 10.42
C PHE A 48 5.07 12.38 9.88
N ALA A 49 6.04 11.80 10.60
CA ALA A 49 7.45 11.95 10.26
C ALA A 49 8.01 10.77 9.43
N TRP A 50 7.49 9.56 9.63
CA TRP A 50 8.04 8.34 9.05
C TRP A 50 6.96 7.37 8.59
N VAL A 51 7.24 6.67 7.50
CA VAL A 51 6.48 5.50 7.05
C VAL A 51 7.31 4.24 7.29
N VAL A 52 6.73 3.28 8.01
CA VAL A 52 7.37 1.99 8.33
C VAL A 52 6.46 0.84 7.91
N ALA A 53 7.01 -0.15 7.20
CA ALA A 53 6.26 -1.35 6.82
C ALA A 53 7.17 -2.57 6.60
N ASP A 54 6.55 -3.76 6.58
CA ASP A 54 7.22 -5.04 6.44
C ASP A 54 7.68 -5.38 5.00
N SER A 55 8.31 -6.55 4.83
CA SER A 55 8.88 -6.99 3.55
C SER A 55 7.88 -7.21 2.42
N GLY A 56 6.61 -7.42 2.74
CA GLY A 56 5.53 -7.47 1.75
C GLY A 56 5.35 -6.13 1.04
N TYR A 57 5.67 -5.02 1.72
CA TYR A 57 5.60 -3.67 1.17
C TYR A 57 6.92 -3.25 0.51
N GLY A 58 8.07 -3.57 1.10
CA GLY A 58 9.36 -3.11 0.55
C GLY A 58 9.77 -3.76 -0.78
N ARG A 59 9.16 -4.88 -1.16
CA ARG A 59 9.32 -5.44 -2.52
C ARG A 59 8.67 -4.55 -3.58
N ASP A 60 7.59 -3.85 -3.23
CA ASP A 60 6.79 -3.06 -4.16
C ASP A 60 7.57 -1.83 -4.63
N THR A 61 7.81 -1.73 -5.93
CA THR A 61 8.55 -0.62 -6.54
C THR A 61 7.73 0.65 -6.58
N ASP A 62 6.41 0.55 -6.77
CA ASP A 62 5.53 1.69 -6.96
C ASP A 62 5.30 2.42 -5.63
N LEU A 63 5.17 1.67 -4.53
CA LEU A 63 5.13 2.23 -3.19
C LEU A 63 6.44 2.96 -2.85
N ARG A 64 7.60 2.36 -3.16
CA ARG A 64 8.90 3.03 -2.92
C ARG A 64 9.05 4.29 -3.77
N ALA A 65 8.65 4.24 -5.04
CA ALA A 65 8.66 5.39 -5.92
C ALA A 65 7.71 6.50 -5.44
N PHE A 66 6.53 6.14 -4.95
CA PHE A 66 5.58 7.06 -4.33
C PHE A 66 6.21 7.77 -3.12
N LEU A 67 6.72 7.00 -2.14
CA LEU A 67 7.33 7.57 -0.93
C LEU A 67 8.51 8.49 -1.25
N HIS A 68 9.32 8.11 -2.24
CA HIS A 68 10.43 8.94 -2.71
C HIS A 68 9.94 10.25 -3.36
N ARG A 69 8.93 10.17 -4.24
CA ARG A 69 8.36 11.35 -4.92
C ARG A 69 7.72 12.33 -3.94
N GLU A 70 6.96 11.82 -2.96
CA GLU A 70 6.35 12.63 -1.91
C GLU A 70 7.36 13.08 -0.84
N ARG A 71 8.66 12.76 -1.01
CA ARG A 71 9.77 13.11 -0.11
C ARG A 71 9.55 12.68 1.33
N LEU A 72 8.84 11.57 1.53
CA LEU A 72 8.58 11.00 2.84
C LEU A 72 9.78 10.23 3.33
N SER A 73 10.13 10.39 4.60
CA SER A 73 11.10 9.51 5.24
C SER A 73 10.47 8.14 5.49
N TYR A 74 11.16 7.07 5.09
CA TYR A 74 10.62 5.72 5.23
C TYR A 74 11.67 4.68 5.57
N VAL A 75 11.23 3.63 6.26
CA VAL A 75 11.98 2.39 6.48
C VAL A 75 11.08 1.24 6.08
N LEU A 76 11.40 0.59 4.97
CA LEU A 76 10.69 -0.61 4.52
C LEU A 76 11.63 -1.79 4.66
N ALA A 77 11.20 -2.84 5.36
CA ALA A 77 11.88 -4.12 5.25
C ALA A 77 11.82 -4.59 3.80
N VAL A 78 12.88 -5.24 3.30
CA VAL A 78 12.91 -5.84 1.97
C VAL A 78 13.13 -7.35 2.10
N PRO A 79 12.56 -8.18 1.23
CA PRO A 79 12.84 -9.60 1.26
C PRO A 79 14.29 -9.87 0.83
N VAL A 80 14.92 -10.88 1.42
CA VAL A 80 16.30 -11.29 1.10
C VAL A 80 16.50 -11.65 -0.38
N SER A 81 15.42 -12.03 -1.06
CA SER A 81 15.44 -12.37 -2.49
C SER A 81 15.25 -11.16 -3.41
N LEU A 82 15.20 -9.93 -2.87
CA LEU A 82 15.04 -8.73 -3.70
C LEU A 82 16.35 -8.48 -4.45
N PRO A 83 16.35 -8.47 -5.80
CA PRO A 83 17.55 -8.16 -6.55
C PRO A 83 18.01 -6.73 -6.25
N ILE A 84 19.29 -6.57 -5.91
CA ILE A 84 19.91 -5.26 -5.76
C ILE A 84 20.65 -4.99 -7.07
N ALA A 85 20.26 -3.94 -7.79
CA ALA A 85 21.05 -3.47 -8.93
C ALA A 85 22.33 -2.80 -8.40
N GLY A 86 23.41 -3.56 -8.31
CA GLY A 86 24.78 -3.06 -8.18
C GLY A 86 25.52 -3.20 -9.52
N PRO A 87 26.64 -2.48 -9.75
CA PRO A 87 27.49 -2.79 -10.88
C PRO A 87 27.89 -4.28 -10.84
N PRO A 88 28.01 -4.97 -12.00
CA PRO A 88 28.59 -6.30 -12.02
C PRO A 88 30.00 -6.23 -11.40
N GLY A 89 30.26 -7.13 -10.46
CA GLY A 89 31.58 -7.28 -9.87
C GLY A 89 32.63 -7.76 -10.87
#